data_AF-A0A7V7DAV6-F1
#
_entry.id   AF-A0A7V7DAV6-F1
#
_cell.length_a   1.000
_cell.length_b   1.000
_cell.length_c   1.000
_cell.angle_alpha   90.00
_cell.angle_beta   90.00
_cell.angle_gamma   90.00
#
_symmetry.space_group_name_H-M   'P 1'
#
loop_
_entity.id
_entity.type
_entity.pdbx_description
1 polymer ?
#
loop_
_entity_poly.entity_id
_entity_poly.type
_entity_poly.pdbx_seq_one_letter_code
_entity_poly.pdbx_strand_id
1 'polypeptide(L)'
;MTEKKRPNIVGKGPTLLREMIDVFNEIQESSAGLSDELAAKISAVLGEKGAALEKVVKMAYLKTVKAGEIAWDLKEETLNLKETIAAGDEGKATEILGKLDGELDGFIHKIKTFVVRMT
;
A
#
# COMPACT_ATOMS: atom_id res chain seq x y z
N MET A 1 -14.74 -1.28 15.39
CA MET A 1 -14.27 -1.08 14.00
C MET A 1 -15.34 -1.65 13.09
N THR A 2 -15.99 -0.81 12.30
CA THR A 2 -16.94 -1.24 11.26
C THR A 2 -16.13 -2.00 10.22
N GLU A 3 -16.21 -3.34 10.20
CA GLU A 3 -15.62 -4.13 9.12
C GLU A 3 -16.25 -3.69 7.80
N LYS A 4 -15.53 -2.83 7.05
CA LYS A 4 -15.91 -2.51 5.68
C LYS A 4 -15.91 -3.83 4.91
N LYS A 5 -17.09 -4.25 4.49
CA LYS A 5 -17.23 -5.48 3.70
C LYS A 5 -16.44 -5.31 2.41
N ARG A 6 -15.49 -6.22 2.16
CA ARG A 6 -14.66 -6.19 0.95
C ARG A 6 -15.57 -6.16 -0.29
N PRO A 7 -15.40 -5.19 -1.21
CA PRO A 7 -16.17 -5.16 -2.45
C PRO A 7 -15.78 -6.34 -3.35
N ASN A 8 -16.49 -6.55 -4.46
CA ASN A 8 -16.04 -7.53 -5.45
C ASN A 8 -14.68 -7.11 -6.03
N ILE A 9 -13.62 -7.84 -5.66
CA ILE A 9 -12.19 -7.54 -5.91
C ILE A 9 -11.54 -8.54 -6.88
N VAL A 10 -12.30 -9.49 -7.42
CA VAL A 10 -11.81 -10.45 -8.40
C VAL A 10 -11.23 -9.71 -9.61
N GLY A 11 -9.96 -9.97 -9.94
CA GLY A 11 -9.27 -9.33 -11.05
C GLY A 11 -8.92 -7.84 -10.85
N LYS A 12 -9.27 -7.25 -9.69
CA LYS A 12 -9.08 -5.81 -9.43
C LYS A 12 -7.75 -5.45 -8.78
N GLY A 13 -6.89 -6.43 -8.47
CA GLY A 13 -5.58 -6.17 -7.87
C GLY A 13 -4.77 -5.08 -8.60
N PRO A 14 -4.64 -5.08 -9.94
CA PRO A 14 -3.90 -4.03 -10.64
C PRO A 14 -4.50 -2.63 -10.45
N THR A 15 -5.82 -2.51 -10.39
CA THR A 15 -6.51 -1.23 -10.18
C THR A 15 -6.30 -0.76 -8.74
N LEU A 16 -6.48 -1.65 -7.76
CA LEU A 16 -6.29 -1.34 -6.35
C LEU A 16 -4.85 -0.94 -6.04
N LEU A 17 -3.86 -1.59 -6.65
CA LEU A 17 -2.46 -1.18 -6.52
C LEU A 17 -2.21 0.21 -7.09
N ARG A 18 -2.81 0.56 -8.23
CA ARG A 18 -2.66 1.92 -8.79
C ARG A 18 -3.28 2.95 -7.88
N GLU A 19 -4.51 2.73 -7.42
CA GLU A 19 -5.16 3.62 -6.46
C GLU A 19 -4.33 3.76 -5.17
N MET A 20 -3.67 2.68 -4.71
CA MET A 20 -2.79 2.75 -3.54
C MET A 20 -1.52 3.56 -3.82
N ILE A 21 -0.90 3.41 -5.00
CA ILE A 21 0.24 4.24 -5.42
C ILE A 21 -0.16 5.72 -5.52
N ASP A 22 -1.37 6.01 -6.01
CA ASP A 22 -1.89 7.38 -6.05
C ASP A 22 -2.01 7.95 -4.63
N VAL A 23 -2.51 7.16 -3.67
CA VAL A 23 -2.55 7.57 -2.25
C VAL A 23 -1.15 7.75 -1.66
N PHE A 24 -0.16 6.94 -2.04
CA PHE A 24 1.23 7.16 -1.61
C PHE A 24 1.75 8.53 -2.04
N ASN A 25 1.52 8.90 -3.30
CA ASN A 25 1.92 10.21 -3.82
C ASN A 25 1.20 11.34 -3.06
N GLU A 26 -0.10 11.21 -2.83
CA GLU A 26 -0.87 12.20 -2.04
C GLU A 26 -0.32 12.35 -0.62
N ILE A 27 0.08 11.24 0.05
CA ILE A 27 0.68 11.30 1.38
C ILE A 27 2.05 12.00 1.34
N GLN A 28 2.87 11.71 0.33
CA GLN A 28 4.17 12.35 0.16
C GLN A 28 4.04 13.86 -0.08
N GLU A 29 3.06 14.27 -0.89
CA GLU A 29 2.74 15.69 -1.11
C GLU A 29 2.15 16.36 0.14
N SER A 30 1.39 15.61 0.95
CA SER A 30 0.75 16.09 2.18
C SER A 30 1.67 16.03 3.41
N SER A 31 2.97 15.85 3.23
CA SER A 31 3.95 15.81 4.33
C SER A 31 4.17 17.18 5.00
N ALA A 32 3.59 18.25 4.46
CA ALA A 32 3.60 19.59 5.03
C ALA A 32 2.87 19.61 6.40
N GLY A 33 3.64 19.68 7.49
CA GLY A 33 3.13 19.70 8.85
C GLY A 33 3.60 18.55 9.73
N LEU A 34 4.31 17.56 9.16
CA LEU A 34 5.02 16.52 9.91
C LEU A 34 6.43 16.98 10.30
N SER A 35 7.01 16.35 11.32
CA SER A 35 8.43 16.45 11.61
C SER A 35 9.29 16.02 10.41
N ASP A 36 10.42 16.70 10.20
CA ASP A 36 11.32 16.44 9.06
C ASP A 36 11.78 14.97 9.00
N GLU A 37 11.98 14.34 10.16
CA GLU A 37 12.37 12.94 10.27
C GLU A 37 11.25 12.00 9.78
N LEU A 38 10.00 12.23 10.22
CA LEU A 38 8.86 11.41 9.81
C LEU A 38 8.52 11.63 8.34
N ALA A 39 8.55 12.87 7.86
CA ALA A 39 8.34 13.22 6.46
C ALA A 39 9.38 12.53 5.56
N ALA A 40 10.66 12.57 5.93
CA ALA A 40 11.73 11.87 5.21
C ALA A 40 11.52 10.36 5.19
N LYS A 41 11.13 9.76 6.33
CA LYS A 41 10.87 8.32 6.42
C LYS A 41 9.69 7.88 5.58
N ILE A 42 8.57 8.60 5.64
CA ILE A 42 7.38 8.36 4.80
C ILE A 42 7.77 8.45 3.33
N SER A 43 8.49 9.50 2.95
CA SER A 43 8.90 9.70 1.55
C SER A 43 9.80 8.57 1.05
N ALA A 44 10.75 8.11 1.87
CA ALA A 44 11.62 6.98 1.54
C ALA A 44 10.83 5.68 1.38
N VAL A 45 10.02 5.30 2.38
CA VAL A 45 9.28 4.03 2.37
C VAL A 45 8.25 4.02 1.24
N LEU A 46 7.36 5.03 1.19
CA LEU A 46 6.29 5.05 0.19
C LEU A 46 6.84 5.24 -1.22
N GLY A 47 7.93 5.98 -1.39
CA GLY A 47 8.61 6.13 -2.68
C GLY A 47 9.24 4.83 -3.18
N GLU A 48 9.99 4.13 -2.32
CA GLU A 48 10.61 2.85 -2.67
C GLU A 48 9.54 1.79 -2.99
N LYS A 49 8.55 1.63 -2.11
CA LYS A 49 7.50 0.62 -2.29
C LYS A 49 6.59 0.98 -3.47
N GLY A 50 6.25 2.26 -3.66
CA GLY A 50 5.51 2.74 -4.83
C GLY A 50 6.20 2.35 -6.14
N ALA A 51 7.49 2.65 -6.28
CA ALA A 51 8.26 2.26 -7.46
C ALA A 51 8.38 0.74 -7.65
N ALA A 52 8.47 -0.03 -6.55
CA ALA A 52 8.47 -1.49 -6.63
C ALA A 52 7.12 -2.06 -7.06
N LEU A 53 6.02 -1.49 -6.58
CA LEU A 53 4.66 -1.87 -6.95
C LEU A 53 4.37 -1.57 -8.42
N GLU A 54 4.82 -0.42 -8.95
CA GLU A 54 4.69 -0.09 -10.37
C GLU A 54 5.32 -1.15 -11.28
N LYS A 55 6.48 -1.70 -10.89
CA LYS A 55 7.15 -2.75 -11.66
C LYS A 55 6.37 -4.06 -11.69
N VAL A 56 5.55 -4.33 -10.68
CA VAL A 56 4.83 -5.59 -10.51
C VAL A 56 3.34 -5.49 -10.80
N VAL A 57 2.80 -4.28 -11.03
CA VAL A 57 1.36 -4.01 -11.26
C VAL A 57 0.77 -4.78 -12.47
N LYS A 58 1.63 -5.16 -13.43
CA LYS A 58 1.23 -5.91 -14.63
C LYS A 58 1.31 -7.44 -14.46
N MET A 59 1.77 -7.96 -13.31
CA MET A 59 1.94 -9.38 -13.09
C MET A 59 0.61 -10.14 -13.01
N ALA A 60 0.59 -11.37 -13.52
CA ALA A 60 -0.61 -12.21 -13.57
C ALA A 60 -1.19 -12.51 -12.17
N TYR A 61 -0.32 -12.64 -11.15
CA TYR A 61 -0.73 -12.87 -9.76
C TYR A 61 -1.76 -11.85 -9.28
N LEU A 62 -1.63 -10.58 -9.69
CA LEU A 62 -2.51 -9.50 -9.26
C LEU A 62 -3.94 -9.65 -9.75
N LYS A 63 -4.17 -10.46 -10.79
CA LYS A 63 -5.53 -10.76 -11.27
C LYS A 63 -6.23 -11.81 -10.39
N THR A 64 -5.52 -12.44 -9.45
CA THR A 64 -6.13 -13.41 -8.53
C THR A 64 -6.96 -12.71 -7.46
N VAL A 65 -7.98 -13.40 -6.94
CA VAL A 65 -8.83 -12.89 -5.84
C VAL A 65 -7.99 -12.57 -4.62
N LYS A 66 -7.08 -13.48 -4.24
CA LYS A 66 -6.23 -13.33 -3.06
C LYS A 66 -5.29 -12.12 -3.15
N ALA A 67 -4.73 -11.84 -4.33
CA ALA A 67 -3.94 -10.63 -4.51
C ALA A 67 -4.81 -9.37 -4.45
N GLY A 68 -6.05 -9.43 -4.96
CA GLY A 68 -7.02 -8.35 -4.80
C GLY A 68 -7.43 -8.10 -3.35
N GLU A 69 -7.51 -9.15 -2.52
CA GLU A 69 -7.83 -9.04 -1.09
C GLU A 69 -6.73 -8.29 -0.36
N ILE A 70 -5.49 -8.75 -0.54
CA ILE A 70 -4.31 -8.15 0.09
C ILE A 70 -4.14 -6.70 -0.40
N ALA A 71 -4.29 -6.45 -1.71
CA ALA A 71 -4.19 -5.09 -2.24
C ALA A 71 -5.28 -4.15 -1.68
N TRP A 72 -6.48 -4.66 -1.41
CA TRP A 72 -7.54 -3.88 -0.79
C TRP A 72 -7.23 -3.58 0.68
N ASP A 73 -6.78 -4.57 1.45
CA ASP A 73 -6.42 -4.40 2.87
C ASP A 73 -5.29 -3.35 3.00
N LEU A 74 -4.22 -3.49 2.21
CA LEU A 74 -3.08 -2.55 2.19
C LEU A 74 -3.50 -1.14 1.78
N LYS A 75 -4.41 -1.01 0.82
CA LYS A 75 -4.95 0.29 0.41
C LYS A 75 -5.72 0.94 1.57
N GLU A 76 -6.56 0.20 2.28
CA GLU A 76 -7.31 0.73 3.43
C GLU A 76 -6.36 1.14 4.56
N GLU A 77 -5.30 0.36 4.84
CA GLU A 77 -4.27 0.78 5.80
C GLU A 77 -3.54 2.05 5.37
N THR A 78 -3.25 2.18 4.07
CA THR A 78 -2.64 3.40 3.51
C THR A 78 -3.56 4.61 3.67
N LEU A 79 -4.87 4.44 3.45
CA LEU A 79 -5.84 5.51 3.70
C LEU A 79 -5.88 5.89 5.18
N ASN A 80 -5.83 4.90 6.08
CA ASN A 80 -5.77 5.15 7.52
C ASN A 80 -4.48 5.89 7.92
N LEU A 81 -3.34 5.59 7.28
CA LEU A 81 -2.09 6.36 7.45
C LEU A 81 -2.30 7.82 7.04
N LYS A 82 -2.90 8.07 5.87
CA LYS A 82 -3.22 9.42 5.40
C LYS A 82 -4.10 10.19 6.39
N GLU A 83 -5.16 9.56 6.89
CA GLU A 83 -6.06 10.16 7.89
C GLU A 83 -5.32 10.47 9.21
N THR A 84 -4.44 9.58 9.64
CA THR A 84 -3.64 9.75 10.87
C THR A 84 -2.64 10.90 10.73
N ILE A 85 -2.00 11.03 9.58
CA ILE A 85 -1.12 12.15 9.23
C ILE A 85 -1.92 13.47 9.22
N ALA A 86 -3.09 13.48 8.58
CA ALA A 86 -3.96 14.66 8.55
C ALA A 86 -4.46 15.07 9.95
N ALA A 87 -4.60 14.10 10.86
CA ALA A 87 -4.93 14.34 12.27
C ALA A 87 -3.74 14.81 13.13
N GLY A 88 -2.50 14.80 12.60
CA GLY A 88 -1.28 15.20 13.29
C GLY A 88 -0.79 14.20 14.34
N ASP A 89 -1.24 12.95 14.29
CA ASP A 89 -0.82 11.89 15.23
C ASP A 89 0.42 11.16 14.72
N GLU A 90 1.59 11.79 14.86
CA GLU A 90 2.88 11.28 14.35
C GLU A 90 3.25 9.91 14.94
N GLY A 91 2.88 9.65 16.20
CA GLY A 91 3.14 8.38 16.87
C GLY A 91 2.43 7.23 16.17
N LYS A 92 1.11 7.36 15.99
CA LYS A 92 0.33 6.34 15.26
C LYS A 92 0.72 6.26 13.79
N ALA A 93 1.03 7.39 13.14
CA ALA A 93 1.47 7.39 11.75
C ALA A 93 2.76 6.57 11.58
N THR A 94 3.70 6.71 12.52
CA THR A 94 4.95 5.94 12.51
C THR A 94 4.70 4.43 12.73
N GLU A 95 3.80 4.08 13.63
CA GLU A 95 3.42 2.67 13.88
C GLU A 95 2.76 2.04 12.66
N ILE A 96 1.82 2.75 12.02
CA ILE A 96 1.13 2.27 10.80
C ILE A 96 2.14 2.13 9.67
N LEU A 97 3.00 3.13 9.45
CA LEU A 97 4.02 3.08 8.41
C LEU A 97 4.96 1.88 8.58
N GLY A 98 5.39 1.58 9.81
CA GLY A 98 6.26 0.43 10.09
C GLY A 98 5.61 -0.93 9.81
N LYS A 99 4.30 -1.07 10.07
CA LYS A 99 3.54 -2.26 9.70
C LYS A 99 3.38 -2.35 8.18
N LEU A 100 2.97 -1.26 7.56
CA LEU A 100 2.74 -1.15 6.12
C LEU A 100 3.99 -1.53 5.31
N ASP A 101 5.17 -1.07 5.74
CA ASP A 101 6.46 -1.39 5.13
C ASP A 101 6.70 -2.91 5.05
N GLY A 102 6.55 -3.61 6.18
CA GLY A 102 6.72 -5.06 6.25
C GLY A 102 5.67 -5.84 5.45
N GLU A 103 4.42 -5.41 5.48
CA GLU A 103 3.36 -6.06 4.70
C GLU A 103 3.52 -5.84 3.19
N LEU A 104 3.92 -4.64 2.78
CA LEU A 104 4.22 -4.32 1.38
C LEU A 104 5.40 -5.14 0.86
N ASP A 105 6.46 -5.30 1.65
CA ASP A 105 7.59 -6.15 1.26
C ASP A 105 7.17 -7.62 1.10
N GLY A 106 6.40 -8.14 2.05
CA GLY A 106 5.84 -9.50 1.96
C GLY A 106 4.94 -9.67 0.73
N PHE A 107 4.14 -8.65 0.40
CA PHE A 107 3.25 -8.69 -0.75
C PHE A 107 4.02 -8.60 -2.07
N ILE A 108 4.95 -7.66 -2.21
CA ILE A 108 5.83 -7.51 -3.39
C ILE A 108 6.62 -8.80 -3.63
N HIS A 109 7.15 -9.42 -2.57
CA HIS A 109 7.85 -10.69 -2.65
C HIS A 109 6.94 -11.80 -3.18
N LYS A 110 5.70 -11.91 -2.67
CA LYS A 110 4.71 -12.90 -3.16
C LYS A 110 4.36 -12.68 -4.63
N ILE A 111 4.21 -11.42 -5.06
CA ILE A 111 3.92 -11.10 -6.47
C ILE A 111 5.08 -11.55 -7.37
N LYS A 112 6.33 -11.24 -6.98
CA LYS A 112 7.53 -11.58 -7.76
C LYS A 112 7.84 -13.07 -7.82
N THR A 113 7.53 -13.81 -6.76
CA THR A 113 7.81 -15.26 -6.67
C THR A 113 6.67 -16.13 -7.17
N PHE A 114 5.54 -15.52 -7.56
CA PHE A 114 4.43 -16.27 -8.12
C PHE A 114 4.76 -16.81 -9.51
N VAL A 115 5.00 -18.12 -9.57
CA VAL A 115 5.18 -18.85 -10.83
C VAL A 115 3.83 -19.40 -11.27
N VAL A 116 3.32 -18.91 -12.41
CA VAL A 116 2.19 -19.56 -13.09
C VAL A 116 2.70 -20.89 -13.64
N ARG A 117 2.34 -22.01 -13.01
CA ARG A 117 2.53 -23.33 -13.63
C ARG A 117 1.61 -23.38 -14.85
N MET A 118 2.17 -23.18 -16.05
CA MET A 118 1.52 -23.61 -17.28
C MET A 118 1.56 -25.14 -17.29
N THR A 119 0.46 -25.76 -16.90
CA THR A 119 0.16 -27.18 -17.12
C THR A 119 -1.03 -27.27 -18.05
#